data_AF-A0A2R6H7J9-F1
#
_entry.id   AF-A0A2R6H7J9-F1
#
_cell.length_a   1.000
_cell.length_b   1.000
_cell.length_c   1.000
_cell.angle_alpha   90.00
_cell.angle_beta   90.00
_cell.angle_gamma   90.00
#
_symmetry.space_group_name_H-M   'P 1'
#
loop_
_entity.id
_entity.type
_entity.pdbx_description
1 polymer ?
#
loop_
_entity_poly.entity_id
_entity_poly.type
_entity_poly.pdbx_seq_one_letter_code
_entity_poly.pdbx_strand_id
1 'polypeptide(L)'
;MPLDESLVRDNLYNWLGFGNPNGKYWFIGREESIALSKCENVDTWREYFEARRAFGIAVDFRNAWENTFGRPLSTFTNTTMWHYQAAFLLAFHGRPVTSSAVKRVLFEDPQFCRTLSDHFSGEFFPLPKKRVRERLHPTTTSGLIQRSTAAK
;
A
#
# COMPACT_ATOMS: atom_id res chain seq x y z
N MET A 1 -17.16 -16.01 11.86
CA MET A 1 -18.33 -15.40 11.18
C MET A 1 -17.93 -15.18 9.73
N PRO A 2 -18.76 -15.54 8.74
CA PRO A 2 -18.47 -15.22 7.33
C PRO A 2 -18.38 -13.70 7.14
N LEU A 3 -17.50 -13.26 6.22
CA LEU A 3 -17.38 -11.86 5.81
C LEU A 3 -18.43 -11.55 4.75
N ASP A 4 -18.88 -10.29 4.70
CA ASP A 4 -19.81 -9.83 3.68
C ASP A 4 -19.09 -9.80 2.32
N GLU A 5 -19.73 -10.29 1.25
CA GLU A 5 -19.11 -10.36 -0.07
C GLU A 5 -18.66 -8.97 -0.57
N SER A 6 -19.46 -7.93 -0.31
CA SER A 6 -19.12 -6.55 -0.67
C SER A 6 -17.81 -6.10 -0.03
N LEU A 7 -17.57 -6.48 1.22
CA LEU A 7 -16.36 -6.12 1.96
C LEU A 7 -15.13 -6.84 1.40
N VAL A 8 -15.28 -8.10 0.98
CA VAL A 8 -14.22 -8.85 0.30
C VAL A 8 -13.95 -8.25 -1.08
N ARG A 9 -15.00 -7.95 -1.85
CA ARG A 9 -14.92 -7.40 -3.22
C ARG A 9 -14.20 -6.06 -3.24
N ASP A 10 -14.55 -5.14 -2.35
CA ASP A 10 -13.90 -3.83 -2.23
C ASP A 10 -12.38 -4.01 -2.01
N ASN A 11 -11.97 -5.04 -1.28
CA ASN A 11 -10.57 -5.29 -0.96
C ASN A 11 -9.78 -6.07 -2.02
N LEU A 12 -10.46 -6.73 -2.95
CA LEU A 12 -9.84 -7.43 -4.08
C LEU A 12 -9.55 -6.49 -5.25
N TYR A 13 -10.37 -5.44 -5.42
CA TYR A 13 -10.31 -4.56 -6.59
C TYR A 13 -9.87 -3.13 -6.27
N ASN A 14 -9.71 -2.77 -4.99
CA ASN A 14 -9.07 -1.51 -4.61
C ASN A 14 -7.55 -1.66 -4.59
N TRP A 15 -6.88 -0.58 -4.94
CA TRP A 15 -5.44 -0.41 -4.85
C TRP A 15 -5.13 0.80 -4.00
N LEU A 16 -3.97 0.82 -3.37
CA LEU A 16 -3.40 2.04 -2.83
C LEU A 16 -2.18 2.38 -3.67
N GLY A 17 -2.13 3.61 -4.15
CA GLY A 17 -1.05 4.03 -5.02
C GLY A 17 -1.28 5.40 -5.62
N PHE A 18 -0.34 5.77 -6.49
CA PHE A 18 -0.32 7.06 -7.15
C PHE A 18 -0.58 6.91 -8.65
N GLY A 19 -1.33 7.84 -9.23
CA GLY A 19 -1.48 7.98 -10.68
C GLY A 19 -2.76 7.38 -11.24
N ASN A 20 -2.66 6.84 -12.47
CA ASN A 20 -3.82 6.40 -13.23
C ASN A 20 -3.91 4.87 -13.27
N PRO A 21 -4.86 4.23 -12.56
CA PRO A 21 -5.02 2.78 -12.59
C PRO A 21 -5.41 2.24 -13.98
N ASN A 22 -5.94 3.08 -14.87
CA ASN A 22 -6.18 2.70 -16.26
C ASN A 22 -4.97 2.96 -17.18
N GLY A 23 -3.83 3.35 -16.59
CA GLY A 23 -2.58 3.53 -17.29
C GLY A 23 -2.06 2.21 -17.87
N LYS A 24 -1.32 2.33 -18.98
CA LYS A 24 -0.73 1.19 -19.68
C LYS A 24 0.40 0.52 -18.88
N TYR A 25 1.08 1.27 -18.02
CA TYR A 25 2.24 0.77 -17.27
C TYR A 25 1.94 0.76 -15.77
N TRP A 26 2.20 -0.39 -15.15
CA TRP A 26 2.01 -0.58 -13.71
C TRP A 26 3.34 -0.89 -13.07
N PHE A 27 3.71 -0.09 -12.09
CA PHE A 27 4.75 -0.42 -11.15
C PHE A 27 4.10 -0.92 -9.86
N ILE A 28 4.40 -2.15 -9.46
CA ILE A 28 3.79 -2.78 -8.28
C ILE A 28 4.89 -3.10 -7.28
N GLY A 29 4.80 -2.46 -6.11
CA GLY A 29 5.72 -2.64 -4.98
C GLY A 29 5.02 -3.14 -3.73
N ARG A 30 5.77 -3.19 -2.62
CA ARG A 30 5.25 -3.49 -1.29
C ARG A 30 5.24 -2.22 -0.46
N GLU A 31 4.11 -1.94 0.21
CA GLU A 31 3.95 -0.78 1.08
C GLU A 31 4.74 -0.91 2.38
N GLU A 32 5.42 0.17 2.78
CA GLU A 32 6.23 0.21 4.00
C GLU A 32 5.80 1.22 5.07
N SER A 33 4.79 2.09 4.89
CA SER A 33 4.55 3.09 5.97
C SER A 33 3.10 3.47 6.28
N ILE A 34 2.31 4.00 5.35
CA ILE A 34 1.09 4.72 5.73
C ILE A 34 -0.09 3.78 5.89
N ALA A 35 -0.27 2.82 4.98
CA ALA A 35 -1.32 1.82 5.13
C ALA A 35 -1.09 0.91 6.34
N LEU A 36 0.18 0.66 6.69
CA LEU A 36 0.57 -0.16 7.84
C LEU A 36 0.02 0.43 9.14
N SER A 37 0.27 1.72 9.41
CA SER A 37 -0.18 2.34 10.66
C SER A 37 -1.70 2.26 10.89
N LYS A 38 -2.51 2.38 9.83
CA LYS A 38 -3.98 2.25 9.91
C LYS A 38 -4.45 0.81 10.09
N CYS A 39 -3.62 -0.18 9.75
CA CYS A 39 -3.94 -1.60 9.86
C CYS A 39 -3.22 -2.30 11.02
N GLU A 40 -2.41 -1.58 11.80
CA GLU A 40 -1.52 -2.18 12.81
C GLU A 40 -2.23 -2.61 14.10
N ASN A 41 -3.39 -2.04 14.40
CA ASN A 41 -4.13 -2.22 15.65
C ASN A 41 -5.56 -2.74 15.44
N VAL A 42 -5.76 -3.61 14.44
CA VAL A 42 -7.07 -4.27 14.20
C VAL A 42 -7.07 -5.68 14.80
N ASP A 43 -8.18 -6.06 15.44
CA ASP A 43 -8.32 -7.31 16.19
C ASP A 43 -9.11 -8.38 15.43
N THR A 44 -9.87 -7.99 14.41
CA THR A 44 -10.66 -8.91 13.58
C THR A 44 -10.42 -8.72 12.08
N TRP A 45 -10.70 -9.77 11.29
CA TRP A 45 -10.70 -9.64 9.82
C TRP A 45 -11.70 -8.59 9.36
N ARG A 46 -12.90 -8.53 9.94
CA ARG A 46 -13.89 -7.52 9.59
C ARG A 46 -13.33 -6.11 9.75
N GLU A 47 -12.73 -5.79 10.91
CA GLU A 47 -12.06 -4.50 11.13
C GLU A 47 -10.92 -4.24 10.15
N TYR A 48 -10.11 -5.26 9.84
CA TYR A 48 -9.03 -5.12 8.86
C TYR A 48 -9.57 -4.79 7.46
N PHE A 49 -10.59 -5.50 6.98
CA PHE A 49 -11.19 -5.25 5.68
C PHE A 49 -11.95 -3.91 5.65
N GLU A 50 -12.57 -3.49 6.75
CA GLU A 50 -13.24 -2.19 6.89
C GLU A 50 -12.23 -1.04 6.88
N ALA A 51 -11.12 -1.16 7.61
CA ALA A 51 -10.02 -0.20 7.57
C ALA A 51 -9.47 -0.07 6.14
N ARG A 52 -9.37 -1.19 5.42
CA ARG A 52 -8.88 -1.19 4.04
C ARG A 52 -9.86 -0.63 3.02
N ARG A 53 -11.16 -0.79 3.24
CA ARG A 53 -12.22 -0.23 2.39
C ARG A 53 -12.10 1.30 2.26
N ALA A 54 -11.56 1.96 3.28
CA ALA A 54 -11.36 3.40 3.30
C ALA A 54 -10.14 3.89 2.49
N PHE A 55 -9.27 3.00 2.00
CA PHE A 55 -8.17 3.41 1.12
C PHE A 55 -8.69 3.74 -0.27
N GLY A 56 -8.37 4.94 -0.76
CA GLY A 56 -8.72 5.38 -2.10
C GLY A 56 -7.96 4.60 -3.16
N ILE A 57 -8.63 4.33 -4.29
CA ILE A 57 -8.19 3.49 -5.43
C ILE A 57 -6.87 3.98 -6.04
N ALA A 58 -6.69 5.29 -6.11
CA ALA A 58 -5.49 5.96 -6.59
C ALA A 58 -5.56 7.44 -6.18
N VAL A 59 -4.42 8.05 -5.89
CA VAL A 59 -4.33 9.49 -5.62
C VAL A 59 -3.32 10.14 -6.55
N ASP A 60 -3.54 11.41 -6.85
CA ASP A 60 -2.55 12.20 -7.59
C ASP A 60 -1.30 12.38 -6.74
N PHE A 61 -0.13 12.01 -7.28
CA PHE A 61 1.14 11.98 -6.55
C PHE A 61 1.48 13.33 -5.88
N ARG A 62 1.38 14.43 -6.63
CA ARG A 62 1.66 15.76 -6.10
C ARG A 62 0.62 16.18 -5.07
N ASN A 63 -0.67 15.94 -5.35
CA ASN A 63 -1.73 16.31 -4.42
C ASN A 63 -1.56 15.59 -3.07
N ALA A 64 -1.19 14.31 -3.09
CA ALA A 64 -0.94 13.56 -1.87
C ALA A 64 0.20 14.19 -1.06
N TRP A 65 1.34 14.48 -1.68
CA TRP A 65 2.48 15.04 -0.94
C TRP A 65 2.30 16.49 -0.55
N GLU A 66 1.94 17.36 -1.49
CA GLU A 66 1.90 18.81 -1.26
C GLU A 66 0.67 19.22 -0.46
N ASN A 67 -0.50 18.64 -0.72
CA ASN A 67 -1.76 19.07 -0.09
C ASN A 67 -2.18 18.16 1.07
N THR A 68 -2.12 16.83 0.91
CA THR A 68 -2.55 15.90 1.97
C THR A 68 -1.52 15.76 3.08
N PHE A 69 -0.24 15.62 2.74
CA PHE A 69 0.84 15.47 3.71
C PHE A 69 1.53 16.78 4.08
N GLY A 70 1.26 17.88 3.36
CA GLY A 70 1.88 19.18 3.62
C GLY A 70 3.40 19.18 3.41
N ARG A 71 3.90 18.30 2.53
CA ARG A 71 5.34 18.12 2.25
C ARG A 71 5.61 18.51 0.79
N PRO A 72 6.26 19.66 0.55
CA PRO A 72 6.57 20.08 -0.82
C PRO A 72 7.49 19.08 -1.50
N LEU A 73 7.18 18.71 -2.74
CA LEU A 73 7.99 17.74 -3.51
C LEU A 73 9.44 18.20 -3.71
N SER A 74 9.66 19.52 -3.77
CA SER A 74 10.99 20.14 -3.82
C SER A 74 11.89 19.83 -2.62
N THR A 75 11.34 19.38 -1.50
CA THR A 75 12.11 19.05 -0.29
C THR A 75 12.74 17.64 -0.33
N PHE A 76 12.34 16.80 -1.29
CA PHE A 76 12.85 15.45 -1.40
C PHE A 76 14.20 15.44 -2.11
N THR A 77 15.24 14.98 -1.41
CA THR A 77 16.63 14.97 -1.93
C THR A 77 17.20 13.57 -2.09
N ASN A 78 16.61 12.58 -1.42
CA ASN A 78 17.11 11.20 -1.40
C ASN A 78 16.65 10.41 -2.62
N THR A 79 17.50 9.49 -3.07
CA THR A 79 17.09 8.49 -4.06
C THR A 79 16.03 7.59 -3.44
N THR A 80 14.90 7.50 -4.11
CA THR A 80 13.74 6.69 -3.71
C THR A 80 13.39 5.72 -4.83
N MET A 81 12.50 4.77 -4.54
CA MET A 81 11.90 3.90 -5.55
C MET A 81 11.30 4.70 -6.74
N TRP A 82 10.75 5.90 -6.51
CA TRP A 82 10.23 6.77 -7.57
C TRP A 82 11.29 7.21 -8.58
N HIS A 83 12.56 7.36 -8.15
CA HIS A 83 13.66 7.71 -9.06
C HIS A 83 13.89 6.63 -10.10
N TYR A 84 13.84 5.36 -9.69
CA TYR A 84 14.00 4.24 -10.60
C TYR A 84 12.81 4.10 -11.56
N GLN A 85 11.58 4.29 -11.06
CA GLN A 85 10.38 4.26 -11.91
C GLN A 85 10.38 5.40 -12.93
N ALA A 86 10.73 6.62 -12.51
CA ALA A 86 10.87 7.76 -13.42
C ALA A 86 11.99 7.52 -14.46
N ALA A 87 13.14 6.97 -14.05
CA ALA A 87 14.22 6.60 -14.97
C ALA A 87 13.76 5.55 -16.01
N PHE A 88 12.99 4.54 -15.57
CA PHE A 88 12.42 3.54 -16.46
C PHE A 88 11.47 4.16 -17.48
N LEU A 89 10.54 5.03 -17.05
CA LEU A 89 9.63 5.74 -17.94
C LEU A 89 10.39 6.60 -18.96
N LEU A 90 11.42 7.34 -18.51
CA LEU A 90 12.27 8.12 -19.39
C LEU A 90 12.93 7.24 -20.47
N ALA A 91 13.56 6.14 -20.05
CA ALA A 91 14.20 5.20 -20.97
C ALA A 91 13.20 4.63 -21.98
N PHE A 92 12.02 4.22 -21.49
CA PHE A 92 10.96 3.63 -22.31
C PHE A 92 10.45 4.60 -23.38
N HIS A 93 10.35 5.90 -23.07
CA HIS A 93 9.94 6.93 -24.03
C HIS A 93 11.10 7.47 -24.89
N GLY A 94 12.28 6.84 -24.86
CA GLY A 94 13.45 7.30 -25.62
C GLY A 94 13.98 8.66 -25.17
N ARG A 95 13.73 9.05 -23.91
CA ARG A 95 14.20 10.31 -23.32
C ARG A 95 15.52 10.09 -22.56
N PRO A 96 16.37 11.12 -22.44
CA PRO A 96 17.61 11.01 -21.67
C PRO A 96 17.36 10.61 -20.20
N VAL A 97 18.11 9.61 -19.73
CA VAL A 97 18.07 9.14 -18.33
C VAL A 97 19.20 9.79 -17.56
N THR A 98 19.00 11.03 -17.14
CA THR A 98 19.95 11.77 -16.31
C THR A 98 19.32 12.11 -14.96
N SER A 99 20.15 12.37 -13.94
CA SER A 99 19.66 12.78 -12.62
C SER A 99 18.79 14.03 -12.68
N SER A 100 19.09 14.97 -13.57
CA SER A 100 18.28 16.18 -13.79
C SER A 100 16.93 15.86 -14.44
N ALA A 101 16.91 14.99 -15.46
CA ALA A 101 15.66 14.60 -16.11
C ALA A 101 14.72 13.86 -15.15
N VAL A 102 15.27 12.95 -14.32
CA VAL A 102 14.52 12.23 -13.29
C VAL A 102 13.94 13.20 -12.24
N LYS A 103 14.78 14.11 -11.70
CA LYS A 103 14.32 15.11 -10.73
C LYS A 103 13.24 16.01 -11.31
N ARG A 104 13.36 16.41 -12.57
CA ARG A 104 12.35 17.23 -13.23
C ARG A 104 11.00 16.52 -13.24
N VAL A 105 10.95 15.26 -13.69
CA VAL A 105 9.73 14.44 -13.77
C VAL A 105 9.09 14.18 -12.41
N LEU A 106 9.88 14.17 -11.33
CA LEU A 106 9.40 13.89 -9.98
C LEU A 106 9.01 15.14 -9.18
N PHE A 107 9.78 16.23 -9.29
CA PHE A 107 9.77 17.30 -8.29
C PHE A 107 9.62 18.71 -8.87
N GLU A 108 10.11 18.98 -10.08
CA GLU A 108 10.10 20.36 -10.66
C GLU A 108 8.91 20.57 -11.59
N ASP A 109 8.65 19.59 -12.46
CA ASP A 109 7.48 19.49 -13.33
C ASP A 109 6.92 18.07 -13.16
N PRO A 110 6.21 17.80 -12.04
CA PRO A 110 5.84 16.45 -11.67
C PRO A 110 4.87 15.86 -12.70
N GLN A 111 5.41 14.99 -13.56
CA GLN A 111 4.65 14.19 -14.53
C GLN A 111 4.44 12.76 -14.04
N PHE A 112 5.18 12.38 -12.99
CA PHE A 112 5.08 11.09 -12.36
C PHE A 112 3.75 10.89 -11.62
N CYS A 113 3.08 9.77 -11.88
CA CYS A 113 1.87 9.30 -11.21
C CYS A 113 0.80 10.38 -11.02
N ARG A 114 0.49 11.09 -12.11
CA ARG A 114 -0.62 12.04 -12.22
C ARG A 114 -1.91 11.29 -12.51
N THR A 115 -3.06 11.88 -12.18
CA THR A 115 -4.36 11.25 -12.54
C THR A 115 -4.51 11.00 -14.05
N LEU A 116 -3.84 11.81 -14.87
CA LEU A 116 -3.85 11.70 -16.35
C LEU A 116 -2.60 11.05 -16.93
N SER A 117 -1.68 10.52 -16.11
CA SER A 117 -0.51 9.81 -16.65
C SER A 117 -0.90 8.49 -17.30
N ASP A 118 0.02 7.93 -18.08
CA ASP A 118 -0.13 6.61 -18.71
C ASP A 118 0.36 5.47 -17.82
N HIS A 119 0.63 5.75 -16.55
CA HIS A 119 1.15 4.80 -15.58
C HIS A 119 0.56 4.97 -14.18
N PHE A 120 0.68 3.90 -13.41
CA PHE A 120 0.29 3.77 -12.02
C PHE A 120 1.47 3.22 -11.20
N SER A 121 1.69 3.77 -10.01
CA SER A 121 2.57 3.19 -9.00
C SER A 121 1.72 2.71 -7.83
N GLY A 122 1.45 1.42 -7.80
CA GLY A 122 0.65 0.76 -6.78
C GLY A 122 1.51 0.02 -5.76
N GLU A 123 0.99 -0.10 -4.55
CA GLU A 123 1.60 -0.90 -3.49
C GLU A 123 0.60 -1.95 -3.00
N PHE A 124 1.10 -3.15 -2.71
CA PHE A 124 0.27 -4.17 -2.06
C PHE A 124 -0.06 -3.76 -0.63
N PHE A 125 -1.33 -3.95 -0.26
CA PHE A 125 -1.75 -3.74 1.11
C PHE A 125 -0.97 -4.62 2.08
N PRO A 126 -0.58 -4.08 3.25
CA PRO A 126 0.10 -4.86 4.26
C PRO A 126 -0.84 -5.93 4.80
N LEU A 127 -0.34 -7.16 4.92
CA LEU A 127 -1.06 -8.23 5.62
C LEU A 127 -1.20 -7.85 7.11
N PRO A 128 -2.31 -8.24 7.77
CA PRO A 128 -2.45 -7.98 9.20
C PRO A 128 -1.35 -8.70 9.98
N LYS A 129 -0.89 -8.07 11.07
CA LYS A 129 0.09 -8.70 11.98
C LYS A 129 -0.50 -9.97 12.61
N LYS A 130 0.40 -10.83 13.11
CA LYS A 130 0.15 -12.22 13.53
C LYS A 130 -1.07 -12.44 14.45
N ARG A 131 -1.49 -11.45 15.24
CA ARG A 131 -2.65 -11.52 16.17
C ARG A 131 -3.98 -11.82 15.47
N VAL A 132 -4.15 -11.43 14.21
CA VAL A 132 -5.37 -11.73 13.43
C VAL A 132 -5.39 -13.19 12.92
N ARG A 133 -4.22 -13.85 12.78
CA ARG A 133 -4.13 -15.26 12.32
C ARG A 133 -4.69 -16.26 13.34
N GLU A 134 -4.58 -15.97 14.63
CA GLU A 134 -5.00 -16.90 15.71
C GLU A 134 -6.51 -17.11 15.76
N ARG A 135 -7.33 -16.27 15.09
CA ARG A 135 -8.80 -16.42 15.05
C ARG A 135 -9.35 -17.13 13.80
N LEU A 136 -8.50 -17.50 12.83
CA LEU A 136 -8.91 -18.32 11.68
C LEU A 136 -8.86 -19.82 11.96
N HIS A 137 -7.96 -20.21 12.86
CA HIS A 137 -7.91 -21.54 13.40
C HIS A 137 -8.39 -21.42 14.84
N PRO A 138 -9.69 -21.66 15.14
CA PRO A 138 -10.02 -21.98 16.52
C PRO A 138 -9.11 -23.13 16.91
N THR A 139 -8.25 -22.93 17.91
CA THR A 139 -7.52 -24.02 18.53
C THR A 139 -8.58 -25.00 19.01
N THR A 140 -8.82 -26.04 18.22
CA THR A 140 -9.47 -27.26 18.70
C THR A 140 -8.49 -27.92 19.65
N THR A 141 -8.44 -27.38 20.87
CA THR A 141 -7.90 -28.08 22.02
C THR A 141 -8.88 -27.90 23.17
N SER A 142 -10.08 -28.44 22.97
CA SER A 142 -10.75 -29.17 24.06
C SER A 142 -9.81 -30.31 24.44
N GLY A 143 -9.15 -30.18 25.59
CA GLY A 143 -8.15 -31.13 26.05
C GLY A 143 -7.84 -30.87 27.50
N LEU A 144 -8.75 -31.33 28.36
CA LEU A 144 -8.60 -31.56 29.80
C LEU A 144 -7.14 -31.53 30.30
N ILE A 145 -6.80 -30.48 31.06
CA ILE A 145 -5.75 -30.61 32.07
C ILE A 145 -6.43 -31.25 33.29
N GLN A 146 -6.44 -32.57 33.35
CA GLN A 146 -6.60 -33.27 34.62
C GLN A 146 -5.40 -32.93 35.49
N ARG A 147 -5.63 -32.17 36.57
CA ARG A 147 -4.65 -32.02 37.65
C ARG A 147 -4.56 -33.35 38.39
N SER A 148 -3.50 -34.10 38.14
CA SER A 148 -3.09 -35.24 38.96
C SER A 148 -2.38 -34.75 40.22
N THR A 149 -3.05 -34.89 41.36
CA THR A 149 -2.46 -34.92 42.70
C THR A 149 -1.73 -36.24 42.94
N ALA A 150 -0.43 -36.20 43.23
CA ALA A 150 0.30 -37.17 44.05
C ALA A 150 1.66 -36.53 44.39
N ALA A 151 1.91 -36.06 45.62
CA ALA A 151 2.22 -36.86 46.81
C ALA A 151 3.37 -37.84 46.57
N LYS A 152 4.59 -37.42 46.93
CA LYS A 152 5.53 -38.16 47.77
C LYS A 152 6.49 -37.17 48.43
#